data_AF-A0A960ATL7-F1
#
_entry.id   AF-A0A960ATL7-F1
#
_cell.length_a   1.000
_cell.length_b   1.000
_cell.length_c   1.000
_cell.angle_alpha   90.00
_cell.angle_beta   90.00
_cell.angle_gamma   90.00
#
_symmetry.space_group_name_H-M   'P 1'
#
loop_
_entity.id
_entity.type
_entity.pdbx_description
1 polymer ?
#
loop_
_entity_poly.entity_id
_entity_poly.type
_entity_poly.pdbx_seq_one_letter_code
_entity_poly.pdbx_strand_id
1 'polypeptide(L)'
;MTTIKATCPMCGDVDLTPAQVRLTVAQAAGWATYTFTCGTCHDLIEKAADDEVVALLSSAGVCVDLVPGEVLETHRGAPITYDDVLDLALWLETHDVIVPHLVAP
;
A
#
# COMPACT_ATOMS: atom_id res chain seq x y z
N MET A 1 -3.55 -26.99 -0.17
CA MET A 1 -3.96 -25.77 0.54
C MET A 1 -2.72 -25.22 1.21
N THR A 2 -2.25 -24.05 0.82
CA THR A 2 -1.04 -23.43 1.37
C THR A 2 -1.39 -22.78 2.71
N THR A 3 -0.66 -23.12 3.76
CA THR A 3 -0.82 -22.53 5.11
C THR A 3 0.44 -21.77 5.47
N ILE A 4 0.26 -20.55 5.98
CA ILE A 4 1.33 -19.65 6.40
C ILE A 4 1.38 -19.70 7.91
N LYS A 5 2.51 -20.12 8.47
CA LYS A 5 2.70 -20.14 9.92
C LYS A 5 3.33 -18.83 10.37
N ALA A 6 2.66 -18.11 11.26
CA ALA A 6 3.14 -16.87 11.83
C ALA A 6 2.98 -16.87 13.35
N THR A 7 3.79 -16.09 14.06
CA THR A 7 3.75 -16.05 15.52
C THR A 7 3.08 -14.77 16.01
N CYS A 8 1.93 -14.92 16.67
CA CYS A 8 1.28 -13.87 17.43
C CYS A 8 1.98 -13.70 18.80
N PRO A 9 2.35 -12.48 19.21
CA PRO A 9 3.01 -12.25 20.50
C PRO A 9 2.14 -12.61 21.72
N MET A 10 0.81 -12.62 21.55
CA MET A 10 -0.14 -12.93 22.61
C MET A 10 -0.55 -14.41 22.67
N CYS A 11 -0.67 -15.08 21.52
CA CYS A 11 -1.22 -16.43 21.42
C CYS A 11 -0.20 -17.52 21.03
N GLY A 12 1.00 -17.12 20.57
CA GLY A 12 1.98 -18.03 20.01
C GLY A 12 1.77 -18.26 18.52
N ASP A 13 2.15 -19.44 18.03
CA ASP A 13 2.05 -19.77 16.62
C ASP A 13 0.60 -19.92 16.16
N VAL A 14 0.28 -19.32 15.02
CA VAL A 14 -1.03 -19.37 14.37
C VAL A 14 -0.85 -19.76 12.90
N ASP A 15 -1.78 -20.57 12.42
CA ASP A 15 -1.87 -20.95 11.00
C ASP A 15 -2.84 -20.02 10.28
N LEU A 16 -2.35 -19.40 9.21
CA LEU A 16 -3.08 -18.41 8.42
C LEU A 16 -3.19 -18.88 6.98
N THR A 17 -4.27 -18.48 6.32
CA THR A 17 -4.40 -18.63 4.88
C THR A 17 -3.78 -17.42 4.15
N PRO A 18 -3.38 -17.55 2.88
CA PRO A 18 -2.81 -16.43 2.10
C PRO A 18 -3.73 -15.20 2.04
N ALA A 19 -5.04 -15.39 2.09
CA ALA A 19 -6.02 -14.30 2.09
C ALA A 19 -6.10 -13.52 3.42
N GLN A 20 -5.57 -14.08 4.52
CA GLN A 20 -5.57 -13.45 5.85
C GLN A 20 -4.28 -12.67 6.13
N VAL A 21 -3.33 -12.71 5.20
CA VAL A 21 -2.07 -11.98 5.28
C VAL A 21 -2.09 -10.90 4.21
N ARG A 22 -1.54 -9.73 4.53
CA ARG A 22 -1.28 -8.66 3.57
C ARG A 22 0.19 -8.30 3.63
N LEU A 23 0.85 -8.32 2.48
CA LEU A 23 2.24 -7.92 2.34
C LEU A 23 2.28 -6.50 1.77
N THR A 24 2.97 -5.58 2.42
CA THR A 24 3.18 -4.21 1.97
C THR A 24 4.66 -4.03 1.65
N VAL A 25 4.98 -3.62 0.42
CA VAL A 25 6.36 -3.45 -0.04
C VAL A 25 6.57 -2.02 -0.51
N ALA A 26 7.48 -1.31 0.14
CA ALA A 26 7.89 0.04 -0.25
C ALA A 26 9.25 0.00 -0.94
N GLN A 27 9.24 -0.25 -2.25
CA GLN A 27 10.46 -0.42 -3.04
C GLN A 27 11.39 0.80 -2.96
N ALA A 28 10.83 2.01 -3.03
CA ALA A 28 11.59 3.25 -2.99
C ALA A 28 12.27 3.51 -1.63
N ALA A 29 11.72 2.98 -0.54
CA ALA A 29 12.27 3.13 0.81
C ALA A 29 13.02 1.88 1.31
N GLY A 30 13.01 0.78 0.54
CA GLY A 30 13.76 -0.44 0.85
C GLY A 30 13.25 -1.21 2.08
N TRP A 31 11.96 -1.08 2.42
CA TRP A 31 11.35 -1.84 3.52
C TRP A 31 10.12 -2.61 3.04
N ALA A 32 9.83 -3.70 3.71
CA ALA A 32 8.59 -4.44 3.56
C ALA A 32 8.06 -4.87 4.92
N THR A 33 6.73 -4.89 5.06
CA THR A 33 6.04 -5.38 6.24
C THR A 33 4.91 -6.31 5.83
N TYR A 34 4.59 -7.27 6.67
CA TYR A 34 3.37 -8.05 6.52
C TYR A 34 2.48 -7.90 7.74
N THR A 35 1.17 -7.89 7.48
CA THR A 35 0.15 -7.74 8.50
C THR A 35 -0.82 -8.91 8.45
N PHE A 36 -1.32 -9.31 9.63
CA PHE A 36 -2.38 -10.30 9.74
C PHE A 36 -3.19 -10.07 11.02
N THR A 37 -4.45 -10.47 10.99
CA THR A 37 -5.31 -10.47 12.18
C THR A 37 -5.27 -11.86 12.83
N CYS A 38 -4.90 -11.93 14.10
CA CYS A 38 -4.90 -13.18 14.85
C CYS A 38 -6.34 -13.67 15.09
N GLY A 39 -6.69 -14.89 14.70
CA GLY A 39 -8.04 -15.44 14.91
C GLY A 39 -8.42 -15.69 16.37
N THR A 40 -7.44 -15.68 17.29
CA THR A 40 -7.66 -15.94 18.71
C THR A 40 -7.86 -14.65 19.50
N CYS A 41 -6.88 -13.73 19.46
CA CYS A 41 -6.96 -12.45 20.18
C CYS A 41 -7.57 -11.32 19.36
N HIS A 42 -7.82 -11.52 18.06
CA HIS A 42 -8.35 -10.52 17.12
C HIS A 42 -7.47 -9.28 16.96
N ASP A 43 -6.21 -9.37 17.39
CA ASP A 43 -5.24 -8.30 17.32
C ASP A 43 -4.61 -8.23 15.92
N LEU A 44 -4.36 -7.01 15.43
CA LEU A 44 -3.65 -6.78 14.18
C LEU A 44 -2.15 -6.75 14.44
N ILE A 45 -1.46 -7.75 13.91
CA ILE A 45 -0.01 -7.89 14.07
C ILE A 45 0.69 -7.41 12.81
N GLU A 46 1.66 -6.51 12.98
CA GLU A 46 2.59 -6.10 11.92
C GLU A 46 3.99 -6.62 12.22
N LYS A 47 4.67 -7.12 11.19
CA LYS A 47 6.05 -7.62 11.27
C LYS A 47 6.84 -7.17 10.03
N ALA A 48 8.13 -6.90 10.22
CA ALA A 48 9.04 -6.67 9.11
C ALA A 48 9.20 -7.93 8.26
N ALA A 49 9.33 -7.74 6.95
CA ALA A 49 9.62 -8.78 5.98
C ALA A 49 10.95 -8.46 5.28
N ASP A 50 11.91 -9.37 5.40
CA ASP A 50 13.12 -9.35 4.57
C ASP A 50 12.83 -9.91 3.18
N ASP A 51 13.75 -9.76 2.22
CA ASP A 51 13.59 -10.21 0.83
C ASP A 51 13.17 -11.69 0.70
N GLU A 52 13.70 -12.56 1.57
CA GLU A 52 13.34 -13.99 1.58
C GLU A 52 11.86 -14.19 1.98
N VAL A 53 11.39 -13.45 2.99
CA VAL A 53 10.00 -13.50 3.45
C VAL A 53 9.07 -12.90 2.39
N VAL A 54 9.47 -11.80 1.75
CA VAL A 54 8.75 -11.17 0.64
C VAL A 54 8.57 -12.17 -0.50
N ALA A 55 9.64 -12.86 -0.92
CA ALA A 55 9.59 -13.85 -1.99
C ALA A 55 8.69 -15.04 -1.61
N LEU A 56 8.80 -15.54 -0.37
CA LEU A 56 7.99 -16.64 0.14
C LEU A 56 6.50 -16.27 0.13
N LEU A 57 6.12 -15.15 0.74
CA LEU A 57 4.73 -14.71 0.83
C LEU A 57 4.13 -14.38 -0.55
N SER A 58 4.92 -13.75 -1.42
CA SER A 58 4.50 -13.48 -2.81
C SER A 58 4.23 -14.78 -3.57
N SER A 59 5.10 -15.79 -3.41
CA SER A 59 4.92 -17.10 -4.04
C SER A 59 3.72 -17.89 -3.48
N ALA A 60 3.37 -17.67 -2.21
CA ALA A 60 2.23 -18.30 -1.55
C ALA A 60 0.87 -17.72 -2.00
N GLY A 61 0.86 -16.65 -2.80
CA GLY A 61 -0.35 -15.99 -3.30
C GLY A 61 -0.96 -14.99 -2.33
N VAL A 62 -0.15 -14.42 -1.43
CA VAL A 62 -0.55 -13.35 -0.52
C VAL A 62 -0.84 -12.07 -1.33
N CYS A 63 -1.80 -11.27 -0.87
CA CYS A 63 -2.08 -9.97 -1.48
C CYS A 63 -0.91 -9.01 -1.20
N VAL A 64 -0.29 -8.51 -2.27
CA VAL A 64 0.84 -7.58 -2.20
C VAL A 64 0.39 -6.17 -2.54
N ASP A 65 0.47 -5.27 -1.57
CA ASP A 65 0.32 -3.83 -1.72
C ASP A 65 1.70 -3.21 -1.98
N LEU A 66 1.82 -2.48 -3.10
CA LEU A 66 3.03 -1.74 -3.43
C LEU A 66 2.84 -0.29 -2.97
N VAL A 67 3.74 0.19 -2.13
CA VAL A 67 3.78 1.61 -1.77
C VAL A 67 4.48 2.36 -2.91
N PRO A 68 3.76 3.21 -3.64
CA PRO A 68 4.33 3.97 -4.74
C PRO A 68 5.35 4.99 -4.19
N GLY A 69 6.35 5.34 -5.00
CA GLY A 69 7.42 6.24 -4.59
C GLY A 69 6.90 7.62 -4.21
N GLU A 70 5.82 8.05 -4.87
CA GLU A 70 5.13 9.33 -4.69
C GLU A 70 4.65 9.55 -3.24
N VAL A 71 4.22 8.47 -2.56
CA VAL A 71 3.79 8.55 -1.16
C VAL A 71 4.97 8.84 -0.22
N LEU A 72 6.19 8.53 -0.64
CA LEU A 72 7.42 8.69 0.12
C LEU A 72 8.17 9.97 -0.27
N GLU A 73 7.69 10.72 -1.26
CA GLU A 73 8.30 11.95 -1.67
C GLU A 73 8.21 13.01 -0.57
N THR A 74 9.26 13.84 -0.48
CA THR A 74 9.21 14.99 0.41
C THR A 74 8.28 16.05 -0.17
N HIS A 75 7.09 16.20 0.42
CA HIS A 75 6.19 17.28 0.06
C HIS A 75 6.82 18.65 0.37
N ARG A 76 6.79 19.54 -0.62
CA ARG A 76 7.27 20.92 -0.50
C ARG A 76 6.13 21.89 -0.76
N GLY A 77 6.10 22.97 0.00
CA GLY A 77 5.06 24.00 -0.09
C GLY A 77 3.99 23.84 1.00
N ALA A 78 2.98 24.71 0.93
CA ALA A 78 1.82 24.63 1.81
C ALA A 78 0.99 23.39 1.45
N PRO A 79 0.29 22.77 2.43
CA PRO A 79 -0.68 21.73 2.12
C PRO A 79 -1.78 22.29 1.22
N ILE A 80 -2.27 21.48 0.28
CA ILE A 80 -3.39 21.85 -0.59
C ILE A 80 -4.64 22.04 0.28
N THR A 81 -5.25 23.21 0.17
CA THR A 81 -6.49 23.58 0.85
C THR A 81 -7.68 23.50 -0.10
N TYR A 82 -8.88 23.71 0.44
CA TYR A 82 -10.08 23.75 -0.38
C TYR A 82 -10.06 24.93 -1.37
N ASP A 83 -9.51 26.08 -0.97
CA ASP A 83 -9.41 27.26 -1.84
C ASP A 83 -8.50 26.99 -3.03
N ASP A 84 -7.38 26.28 -2.85
CA ASP A 84 -6.49 25.90 -3.96
C ASP A 84 -7.22 25.03 -5.01
N VAL A 85 -8.12 24.15 -4.56
CA VAL A 85 -8.93 23.30 -5.44
C VAL A 85 -10.00 24.12 -6.17
N LEU A 86 -10.64 25.07 -5.48
CA LEU A 86 -11.61 25.97 -6.09
C LEU A 86 -10.96 26.89 -7.13
N ASP A 87 -9.81 27.46 -6.80
CA ASP A 87 -9.03 28.31 -7.69
C ASP A 87 -8.60 27.54 -8.94
N LEU A 88 -8.16 26.28 -8.79
CA LEU A 88 -7.87 25.40 -9.92
C LEU A 88 -9.11 25.17 -10.79
N ALA A 89 -10.27 24.90 -10.19
CA ALA A 89 -11.50 24.65 -10.94
C ALA A 89 -11.96 25.89 -11.73
N LEU A 90 -11.91 27.08 -11.11
CA LEU A 90 -12.21 28.37 -11.75
C LEU A 90 -11.22 28.69 -12.88
N TRP A 91 -9.94 28.37 -12.66
CA TRP A 91 -8.91 28.55 -13.68
C TRP A 91 -9.16 27.66 -14.91
N LEU A 92 -9.50 26.38 -14.68
CA LEU A 92 -9.81 25.43 -15.76
C LEU A 92 -11.01 25.87 -16.60
N GLU A 93 -12.06 26.46 -16.03
CA GLU A 93 -13.22 26.95 -16.79
C GLU A 93 -12.83 27.90 -17.94
N THR A 94 -11.75 28.66 -17.76
CA THR A 94 -11.28 29.66 -18.72
C THR A 94 -10.06 29.20 -19.54
N HIS A 95 -9.34 28.19 -19.07
CA HIS A 95 -8.05 27.75 -19.63
C HIS A 95 -8.04 26.26 -20.05
N ASP A 96 -9.19 25.58 -20.05
CA ASP A 96 -9.33 24.22 -20.57
C ASP A 96 -9.22 24.19 -22.10
N VAL A 97 -8.00 24.36 -22.61
CA VAL A 97 -7.64 23.94 -23.96
C VAL A 97 -7.34 22.45 -23.90
N ILE A 98 -8.36 21.62 -24.11
CA ILE A 98 -8.15 20.21 -24.43
C ILE A 98 -7.14 20.15 -25.56
N VAL A 99 -5.94 19.66 -25.27
CA VAL A 99 -4.85 19.59 -26.24
C VAL A 99 -5.38 18.80 -27.46
N PRO A 100 -5.31 19.34 -28.69
CA PRO A 100 -5.84 18.67 -29.89
C PRO A 100 -5.29 17.25 -30.13
N HIS A 101 -4.22 16.86 -29.44
CA HIS A 101 -3.59 15.55 -29.48
C HIS A 101 -4.34 14.44 -28.70
N LEU A 102 -5.33 14.77 -27.86
CA LEU A 102 -6.17 13.78 -27.15
C LEU A 102 -7.47 13.43 -27.89
N VAL A 103 -7.81 14.14 -28.98
CA VAL A 103 -9.06 13.97 -29.74
C VAL A 103 -8.81 13.57 -31.20
N ALA A 104 -7.55 13.30 -31.59
CA ALA A 104 -7.25 12.73 -32.89
C ALA A 104 -7.64 11.22 -32.91
N PRO A 105 -8.43 10.75 -33.90
CA PRO A 105 -8.81 9.35 -34.03
C PRO A 105 -7.66 8.43 -34.45
#